data_AF-A0A947U9C3-F1
#
_entry.id   AF-A0A947U9C3-F1
#
_cell.length_a   1.000
_cell.length_b   1.000
_cell.length_c   1.000
_cell.angle_alpha   90.00
_cell.angle_beta   90.00
_cell.angle_gamma   90.00
#
_symmetry.space_group_name_H-M   'P 1'
#
loop_
_entity.id
_entity.type
_entity.pdbx_description
1 polymer ?
#
loop_
_entity_poly.entity_id
_entity_poly.type
_entity_poly.pdbx_seq_one_letter_code
_entity_poly.pdbx_strand_id
1 'polypeptide(L)'
;MGDWKACVGKMSDREIARRFGIGASSVGRYRYSLGIPEFHPEDSELPAELIEQLATRTNYQLAQEFGVSIKHIKRKRVELRVQEPKTVRERFKPLEDIWTNEAIAMLGQMPDTEVADRLDISNFPVKKKRHELGIQAYKRPVPEITPEIASAFGVVSDAELAGQLGVSVSYIRRARTKANQQ
;
A
#
# COMPACT_ATOMS: atom_id res chain seq x y z
N MET A 1 -22.03 -39.98 14.02
CA MET A 1 -21.74 -38.65 14.63
C MET A 1 -20.26 -38.59 14.90
N GLY A 2 -19.51 -37.77 14.16
CA GLY A 2 -18.05 -37.70 14.28
C GLY A 2 -17.66 -37.10 15.63
N ASP A 3 -16.70 -37.73 16.31
CA ASP A 3 -16.26 -37.30 17.63
C ASP A 3 -15.39 -36.04 17.53
N TRP A 4 -16.00 -34.88 17.72
CA TRP A 4 -15.32 -33.57 17.70
C TRP A 4 -14.21 -33.48 18.75
N LYS A 5 -14.22 -34.34 19.79
CA LYS A 5 -13.18 -34.40 20.82
C LYS A 5 -11.81 -34.78 20.24
N ALA A 6 -11.77 -35.56 19.15
CA ALA A 6 -10.53 -35.92 18.46
C ALA A 6 -9.89 -34.74 17.68
N CYS A 7 -10.65 -33.66 17.46
CA CYS A 7 -10.18 -32.45 16.78
C CYS A 7 -9.62 -31.40 17.73
N VAL A 8 -9.87 -31.53 19.05
CA VAL A 8 -9.44 -30.57 20.07
C VAL A 8 -7.91 -30.56 20.14
N GLY A 9 -7.31 -29.38 19.99
CA GLY A 9 -5.85 -29.19 19.94
C GLY A 9 -5.22 -29.34 18.55
N LYS A 10 -5.95 -29.79 17.53
CA LYS A 10 -5.49 -29.86 16.13
C LYS A 10 -6.03 -28.74 15.23
N MET A 11 -7.09 -28.07 15.68
CA MET A 11 -7.74 -26.96 15.01
C MET A 11 -8.40 -26.05 16.05
N SER A 12 -8.72 -24.81 15.69
CA SER A 12 -9.24 -23.83 16.66
C SER A 12 -10.61 -24.24 17.22
N ASP A 13 -10.88 -23.87 18.48
CA ASP A 13 -12.17 -24.15 19.13
C ASP A 13 -13.37 -23.60 18.33
N ARG A 14 -13.17 -22.49 17.61
CA ARG A 14 -14.14 -21.90 16.67
C ARG A 14 -14.37 -22.75 15.42
N GLU A 15 -13.32 -23.35 14.87
CA GLU A 15 -13.39 -24.22 13.69
C GLU A 15 -14.18 -25.50 14.02
N ILE A 16 -13.88 -26.11 15.17
CA ILE A 16 -14.58 -27.29 15.69
C ILE A 16 -16.05 -26.96 15.92
N ALA A 17 -16.34 -25.82 16.55
CA ALA A 17 -17.70 -25.35 16.79
C ALA A 17 -18.52 -25.24 15.50
N ARG A 18 -17.96 -24.59 14.47
CA ARG A 18 -18.62 -24.45 13.16
C ARG A 18 -18.86 -25.80 12.48
N ARG A 19 -17.85 -26.67 12.48
CA ARG A 19 -17.89 -27.94 11.73
C ARG A 19 -18.83 -28.98 12.34
N PHE A 20 -18.97 -28.99 13.66
CA PHE A 20 -19.76 -29.98 14.38
C PHE A 20 -21.06 -29.43 14.99
N GLY A 21 -21.35 -28.13 14.80
CA GLY A 21 -22.58 -27.50 15.28
C GLY A 21 -22.65 -27.37 16.81
N ILE A 22 -21.50 -27.26 17.48
CA ILE A 22 -21.40 -27.17 18.94
C ILE A 22 -20.95 -25.77 19.37
N GLY A 23 -21.26 -25.37 20.61
CA GLY A 23 -20.81 -24.09 21.14
C GLY A 23 -19.29 -24.05 21.35
N ALA A 24 -18.61 -23.01 20.84
CA ALA A 24 -17.16 -22.84 21.00
C ALA A 24 -16.72 -22.82 22.48
N SER A 25 -17.55 -22.29 23.38
CA SER A 25 -17.29 -22.33 24.82
C SER A 25 -17.33 -23.74 25.41
N SER A 26 -18.14 -24.65 24.85
CA SER A 26 -18.18 -26.06 25.27
C SER A 26 -16.91 -26.79 24.83
N VAL A 27 -16.42 -26.50 23.62
CA VAL A 27 -15.13 -27.00 23.11
C VAL A 27 -13.98 -26.48 23.99
N GLY A 28 -13.97 -25.18 24.28
CA GLY A 28 -12.96 -24.56 25.15
C GLY A 28 -12.95 -25.12 26.57
N ARG A 29 -14.11 -25.29 27.22
CA ARG A 29 -14.18 -25.94 28.56
C ARG A 29 -13.65 -27.36 28.53
N TYR A 30 -13.99 -28.13 27.50
CA TYR A 30 -13.49 -29.49 27.33
C TYR A 30 -11.97 -29.50 27.12
N ARG A 31 -11.46 -28.61 26.27
CA ARG A 31 -10.02 -28.40 26.05
C ARG A 31 -9.29 -28.08 27.37
N TYR A 32 -9.80 -27.15 28.17
CA TYR A 32 -9.24 -26.80 29.48
C TYR A 32 -9.28 -27.98 30.46
N SER A 33 -10.36 -28.78 30.48
CA SER A 33 -10.48 -29.94 31.37
C SER A 33 -9.44 -31.03 31.07
N LEU A 34 -8.92 -31.08 29.84
CA LEU A 34 -7.85 -31.97 29.41
C LEU A 34 -6.45 -31.34 29.51
N GLY A 35 -6.34 -30.09 29.98
CA GLY A 35 -5.07 -29.36 30.06
C GLY A 35 -4.46 -29.01 28.71
N ILE A 36 -5.25 -29.04 27.63
CA ILE A 36 -4.75 -28.76 26.27
C ILE A 36 -4.68 -27.24 26.07
N PRO A 37 -3.53 -26.67 25.65
CA PRO A 37 -3.41 -25.24 25.35
C PRO A 37 -4.26 -24.85 24.15
N GLU A 38 -4.55 -23.55 24.00
CA GLU A 38 -5.34 -23.05 22.87
C GLU A 38 -4.62 -23.32 21.54
N PHE A 39 -5.36 -23.74 20.52
CA PHE A 39 -4.78 -23.95 19.20
C PHE A 39 -4.46 -22.61 18.55
N HIS A 40 -3.18 -22.26 18.50
CA HIS A 40 -2.69 -21.17 17.67
C HIS A 40 -2.21 -21.76 16.33
N PRO A 41 -2.77 -21.34 15.19
CA PRO A 41 -2.26 -21.73 13.87
C PRO A 41 -0.78 -21.35 13.67
N GLU A 42 -0.28 -20.42 14.48
CA GLU A 42 1.13 -20.03 14.49
C GLU A 42 2.02 -21.10 15.14
N ASP A 43 1.49 -22.05 15.91
CA ASP A 43 2.26 -23.10 16.58
C ASP A 43 2.25 -24.43 15.78
N SER A 44 1.58 -24.47 14.62
CA SER A 44 1.66 -25.63 13.72
C SER A 44 3.04 -25.72 13.10
N GLU A 45 3.55 -26.91 12.83
CA GLU A 45 4.84 -27.05 12.15
C GLU A 45 4.81 -26.40 10.75
N LEU A 46 5.86 -25.62 10.43
CA LEU A 46 6.02 -25.03 9.11
C LEU A 46 6.41 -26.11 8.09
N PRO A 47 5.96 -26.01 6.83
CA PRO A 47 6.39 -26.93 5.78
C PRO A 47 7.92 -26.99 5.69
N ALA A 48 8.48 -28.19 5.53
CA ALA A 48 9.93 -28.39 5.42
C ALA A 48 10.53 -27.56 4.26
N GLU A 49 9.82 -27.51 3.13
CA GLU A 49 10.17 -26.70 1.97
C GLU A 49 10.28 -25.20 2.29
N LEU A 50 9.42 -24.67 3.18
CA LEU A 50 9.50 -23.29 3.62
C LEU A 50 10.76 -23.06 4.47
N ILE A 51 11.08 -24.00 5.35
CA ILE A 51 12.25 -23.92 6.24
C ILE A 51 13.55 -23.89 5.42
N GLU A 52 13.65 -24.72 4.38
CA GLU A 52 14.81 -24.72 3.46
C GLU A 52 14.97 -23.38 2.72
N GLN A 53 13.86 -22.74 2.36
CA GLN A 53 13.86 -21.47 1.64
C GLN A 53 14.03 -20.22 2.52
N LEU A 54 14.15 -20.38 3.84
CA LEU A 54 14.36 -19.24 4.75
C LEU A 54 15.64 -18.49 4.43
N ALA A 55 16.74 -19.15 4.05
CA ALA A 55 17.99 -18.44 3.79
C ALA A 55 17.94 -17.54 2.54
N THR A 56 17.08 -17.85 1.56
CA THR A 56 17.12 -17.27 0.21
C THR A 56 15.97 -16.32 -0.10
N ARG A 57 14.80 -16.52 0.51
CA ARG A 57 13.59 -15.74 0.20
C ARG A 57 13.18 -14.82 1.33
N THR A 58 12.42 -13.77 1.01
CA THR A 58 11.87 -12.85 2.01
C THR A 58 10.68 -13.47 2.73
N ASN A 59 10.38 -12.95 3.92
CA ASN A 59 9.18 -13.33 4.68
C ASN A 59 7.90 -13.08 3.88
N TYR A 60 7.88 -12.01 3.07
CA TYR A 60 6.74 -11.69 2.22
C TYR A 60 6.53 -12.75 1.13
N GLN A 61 7.59 -13.13 0.42
CA GLN A 61 7.52 -14.16 -0.63
C GLN A 61 7.05 -15.50 -0.07
N LEU A 62 7.60 -15.91 1.08
CA LEU A 62 7.24 -17.17 1.73
C LEU A 62 5.80 -17.14 2.27
N ALA A 63 5.36 -16.01 2.83
CA ALA A 63 3.98 -15.86 3.30
C ALA A 63 2.96 -15.95 2.14
N GLN A 64 3.28 -15.32 1.01
CA GLN A 64 2.44 -15.35 -0.18
C GLN A 64 2.35 -16.74 -0.80
N GLU A 65 3.45 -17.49 -0.83
CA GLU A 65 3.50 -18.82 -1.46
C GLU A 65 2.88 -19.92 -0.59
N PHE A 66 3.24 -19.96 0.69
CA PHE A 66 2.83 -21.04 1.59
C PHE A 66 1.55 -20.71 2.38
N GLY A 67 1.01 -19.50 2.23
CA GLY A 67 -0.18 -19.06 2.97
C GLY A 67 0.03 -18.95 4.48
N VAL A 68 1.28 -18.79 4.91
CA VAL A 68 1.68 -18.73 6.33
C VAL A 68 1.78 -17.28 6.78
N SER A 69 1.45 -17.02 8.05
CA SER A 69 1.61 -15.66 8.60
C SER A 69 3.08 -15.22 8.65
N ILE A 70 3.34 -13.97 8.28
CA ILE A 70 4.69 -13.37 8.35
C ILE A 70 5.27 -13.45 9.78
N LYS A 71 4.42 -13.33 10.82
CA LYS A 71 4.85 -13.42 12.22
C LYS A 71 5.42 -14.80 12.55
N HIS A 72 4.75 -15.85 12.09
CA HIS A 72 5.18 -17.22 12.31
C HIS A 72 6.53 -17.50 11.62
N ILE A 73 6.70 -17.07 10.36
CA ILE A 73 7.96 -17.19 9.62
C ILE A 73 9.09 -16.42 10.33
N LYS A 74 8.82 -15.19 10.80
CA LYS A 74 9.78 -14.39 11.57
C LYS A 74 10.23 -15.09 12.85
N ARG A 75 9.31 -15.71 13.60
CA ARG A 75 9.63 -16.47 14.81
C ARG A 75 10.53 -17.65 14.47
N LYS A 76 10.22 -18.41 13.41
CA LYS A 76 11.05 -19.54 12.99
C LYS A 76 12.44 -19.12 12.55
N ARG A 77 12.57 -17.97 11.86
CA ARG A 77 13.87 -17.38 11.54
C ARG A 77 14.71 -17.08 12.77
N VAL A 78 14.10 -16.50 13.81
CA VAL A 78 14.79 -16.21 15.07
C VAL A 78 15.23 -17.51 15.76
N GLU A 79 14.35 -18.50 15.83
CA GLU A 79 14.63 -19.83 16.41
C GLU A 79 15.82 -20.51 15.71
N LEU A 80 15.82 -20.52 14.37
CA LEU A 80 16.88 -21.11 13.55
C LEU A 80 18.08 -20.18 13.33
N ARG A 81 18.08 -18.97 13.91
CA ARG A 81 19.10 -17.92 13.74
C ARG A 81 19.40 -17.57 12.28
N VAL A 82 18.40 -17.67 11.40
CA VAL A 82 18.50 -17.35 9.97
C VAL A 82 18.00 -15.92 9.74
N GLN A 83 18.89 -15.03 9.31
CA GLN A 83 18.49 -13.67 8.96
C GLN A 83 17.70 -13.64 7.65
N GLU A 84 16.76 -12.70 7.55
CA GLU A 84 16.08 -12.43 6.29
C GLU A 84 17.08 -11.90 5.26
N PRO A 85 17.12 -12.46 4.04
CA PRO A 85 18.01 -11.96 2.99
C PRO A 85 17.69 -10.50 2.73
N LYS A 86 18.73 -9.66 2.70
CA LYS A 86 18.58 -8.26 2.31
C LYS A 86 18.22 -8.23 0.83
N THR A 87 17.04 -7.73 0.49
CA THR A 87 16.73 -7.39 -0.90
C THR A 87 17.70 -6.30 -1.34
N VAL A 88 18.65 -6.64 -2.20
CA VAL A 88 19.46 -5.65 -2.91
C VAL A 88 18.49 -4.96 -3.85
N ARG A 89 17.95 -3.82 -3.42
CA ARG A 89 17.28 -2.92 -4.34
C ARG A 89 18.37 -2.40 -5.28
N GLU A 90 18.11 -2.45 -6.59
CA GLU A 90 18.95 -1.74 -7.54
C GLU A 90 19.13 -0.32 -7.01
N ARG A 91 20.39 0.12 -6.91
CA ARG A 91 20.66 1.50 -6.50
C ARG A 91 20.01 2.38 -7.56
N PHE A 92 19.09 3.25 -7.15
CA PHE A 92 18.57 4.29 -8.02
C PHE A 92 19.75 5.03 -8.67
N LYS A 93 19.60 5.40 -9.96
CA LYS A 93 20.60 6.17 -10.72
C LYS A 93 21.16 7.30 -9.84
N PRO A 94 22.49 7.47 -9.74
CA PRO A 94 23.09 8.56 -8.98
C PRO A 94 22.48 9.90 -9.42
N LEU A 95 21.95 10.67 -8.48
CA LEU A 95 21.27 11.93 -8.78
C LEU A 95 22.21 12.97 -9.40
N GLU A 96 23.52 12.84 -9.18
CA GLU A 96 24.53 13.72 -9.78
C GLU A 96 24.56 13.63 -11.31
N ASP A 97 24.41 12.41 -11.87
CA ASP A 97 24.49 12.17 -13.31
C ASP A 97 23.22 12.63 -14.07
N ILE A 98 22.13 12.87 -13.33
CA ILE A 98 20.82 13.22 -13.91
C ILE A 98 20.70 14.72 -14.19
N TRP A 99 21.44 15.57 -13.47
CA TRP A 99 21.36 17.02 -13.60
C TRP A 99 22.20 17.57 -14.75
N THR A 100 21.86 17.17 -15.97
CA THR A 100 22.37 17.81 -17.19
C THR A 100 21.82 19.23 -17.36
N ASN A 101 22.45 20.03 -18.22
CA ASN A 101 21.94 21.37 -18.57
C ASN A 101 20.50 21.30 -19.11
N GLU A 102 20.17 20.23 -19.86
CA GLU A 102 18.81 19.98 -20.36
C GLU A 102 17.83 19.71 -19.22
N ALA A 103 18.19 18.86 -18.25
CA ALA A 103 17.36 18.56 -17.09
C ALA A 103 17.10 19.81 -16.24
N ILE A 104 18.12 20.65 -16.05
CA ILE A 104 17.99 21.93 -15.34
C ILE A 104 17.07 22.89 -16.12
N ALA A 105 17.17 22.94 -17.45
CA ALA A 105 16.31 23.80 -18.28
C ALA A 105 14.82 23.42 -18.18
N MET A 106 14.48 22.15 -17.94
CA MET A 106 13.09 21.72 -17.76
C MET A 106 12.46 22.20 -16.44
N LEU A 107 13.27 22.49 -15.42
CA LEU A 107 12.78 22.90 -14.10
C LEU A 107 12.01 24.23 -14.19
N GLY A 108 10.77 24.23 -13.71
CA GLY A 108 9.90 25.41 -13.74
C GLY A 108 9.20 25.68 -15.07
N GLN A 109 9.54 24.96 -16.16
CA GLN A 109 8.82 25.05 -17.44
C GLN A 109 7.63 24.10 -17.53
N MET A 110 7.63 23.02 -16.74
CA MET A 110 6.56 22.04 -16.66
C MET A 110 6.48 21.48 -15.22
N PRO A 111 5.41 20.72 -14.87
CA PRO A 111 5.26 20.16 -13.54
C PRO A 111 6.44 19.25 -13.15
N ASP A 112 6.86 19.32 -11.88
CA ASP A 112 7.95 18.49 -11.34
C ASP A 112 7.70 16.98 -11.55
N THR A 113 6.43 16.54 -11.64
CA THR A 113 6.06 15.16 -12.01
C THR A 113 6.44 14.81 -13.44
N GLU A 114 6.15 15.68 -14.40
CA GLU A 114 6.44 15.43 -15.82
C GLU A 114 7.95 15.45 -16.07
N VAL A 115 8.69 16.32 -15.36
CA VAL A 115 10.16 16.31 -15.38
C VAL A 115 10.70 14.99 -14.79
N ALA A 116 10.13 14.52 -13.68
CA ALA A 116 10.54 13.28 -13.05
C ALA A 116 10.31 12.05 -13.95
N ASP A 117 9.16 12.01 -14.62
CA ASP A 117 8.82 10.95 -15.58
C ASP A 117 9.79 10.94 -16.77
N ARG A 118 10.18 12.12 -17.28
CA ARG A 118 11.16 12.24 -18.38
C ARG A 118 12.57 11.83 -17.98
N LEU A 119 12.94 12.08 -16.73
CA LEU A 119 14.26 11.75 -16.19
C LEU A 119 14.32 10.34 -15.59
N ASP A 120 13.20 9.60 -15.61
CA ASP A 120 13.07 8.26 -15.03
C ASP A 120 13.51 8.20 -13.56
N ILE A 121 13.02 9.19 -12.79
CA ILE A 121 13.28 9.33 -11.36
C ILE A 121 12.01 9.64 -10.58
N SER A 122 12.11 9.56 -9.25
CA SER A 122 11.04 10.06 -8.38
C SER A 122 10.93 11.59 -8.44
N ASN A 123 9.74 12.12 -8.09
CA ASN A 123 9.48 13.56 -8.04
C ASN A 123 10.35 14.30 -7.00
N PHE A 124 10.70 13.64 -5.89
CA PHE A 124 11.38 14.29 -4.77
C PHE A 124 12.73 14.94 -5.14
N PRO A 125 13.67 14.27 -5.83
CA PRO A 125 14.88 14.90 -6.33
C PRO A 125 14.64 16.13 -7.21
N VAL A 126 13.63 16.10 -8.10
CA VAL A 126 13.28 17.24 -8.96
C VAL A 126 12.85 18.44 -8.15
N LYS A 127 11.90 18.23 -7.23
CA LYS A 127 11.44 19.26 -6.32
C LYS A 127 12.61 19.84 -5.50
N LYS A 128 13.49 18.96 -4.98
CA LYS A 128 14.67 19.37 -4.19
C LYS A 128 15.60 20.24 -5.03
N LYS A 129 15.97 19.80 -6.24
CA LYS A 129 16.87 20.56 -7.12
C LYS A 129 16.28 21.90 -7.54
N ARG A 130 14.99 21.93 -7.87
CA ARG A 130 14.26 23.16 -8.18
C ARG A 130 14.35 24.17 -7.03
N HIS A 131 14.16 23.70 -5.79
CA HIS A 131 14.30 24.53 -4.59
C HIS A 131 15.75 24.99 -4.34
N GLU A 132 16.75 24.11 -4.51
CA GLU A 132 18.17 24.45 -4.40
C GLU A 132 18.57 25.56 -5.38
N LEU A 133 18.01 25.55 -6.60
CA LEU A 133 18.23 26.57 -7.63
C LEU A 133 17.31 27.80 -7.50
N GLY A 134 16.43 27.85 -6.50
CA GLY A 134 15.51 28.97 -6.30
C GLY A 134 14.43 29.12 -7.38
N ILE A 135 14.20 28.09 -8.20
CA ILE A 135 13.24 28.12 -9.30
C ILE A 135 11.82 27.95 -8.74
N GLN A 136 10.88 28.76 -9.20
CA GLN A 136 9.47 28.62 -8.79
C GLN A 136 8.83 27.38 -9.43
N ALA A 137 7.89 26.76 -8.72
CA ALA A 137 7.14 25.63 -9.26
C ALA A 137 6.31 26.09 -10.47
N TYR A 138 6.28 25.27 -11.52
CA TYR A 138 5.44 25.52 -12.67
C TYR A 138 3.96 25.58 -12.27
N LYS A 139 3.29 26.66 -12.64
CA LYS A 139 1.84 26.82 -12.48
C LYS A 139 1.19 26.58 -13.83
N ARG A 140 0.43 25.49 -13.95
CA ARG A 140 -0.34 25.22 -15.17
C ARG A 140 -1.33 26.38 -15.37
N PRO A 141 -1.37 27.00 -16.57
CA PRO A 141 -2.35 28.04 -16.85
C PRO A 141 -3.75 27.44 -16.70
N VAL A 142 -4.59 28.11 -15.93
CA VAL A 142 -5.99 27.74 -15.75
C VAL A 142 -6.86 28.62 -16.64
N PRO A 143 -7.89 28.08 -17.29
CA PRO A 143 -8.84 28.87 -18.06
C PRO A 143 -9.52 29.91 -17.17
N GLU A 144 -9.77 31.10 -17.70
CA GLU A 144 -10.57 32.11 -17.01
C GLU A 144 -12.04 31.66 -16.94
N ILE A 145 -12.71 31.99 -15.84
CA ILE A 145 -14.14 31.71 -15.69
C ILE A 145 -14.89 32.78 -16.47
N THR A 146 -15.28 32.45 -17.70
CA THR A 146 -16.12 33.32 -18.52
C THR A 146 -17.58 33.28 -18.05
N PRO A 147 -18.43 34.26 -18.42
CA PRO A 147 -19.85 34.25 -18.08
C PRO A 147 -20.57 32.98 -18.53
N GLU A 148 -20.17 32.41 -19.66
CA GLU A 148 -20.70 31.16 -20.19
C GLU A 148 -20.39 29.98 -19.24
N ILE A 149 -19.15 29.87 -18.78
CA ILE A 149 -18.73 28.86 -17.80
C ILE A 149 -19.46 29.07 -16.46
N ALA A 150 -19.64 30.33 -16.04
CA ALA A 150 -20.35 30.65 -14.81
C ALA A 150 -21.83 30.25 -14.86
N SER A 151 -22.49 30.43 -16.02
CA SER A 151 -23.90 30.02 -16.20
C SER A 151 -24.11 28.50 -16.17
N ALA A 152 -23.06 27.72 -16.46
CA ALA A 152 -23.10 26.26 -16.37
C ALA A 152 -23.00 25.73 -14.94
N PHE A 153 -22.62 26.57 -13.96
CA PHE A 153 -22.52 26.17 -12.57
C PHE A 153 -23.90 25.80 -11.99
N GLY A 154 -24.05 24.56 -11.55
CA GLY A 154 -25.30 24.04 -10.99
C GLY A 154 -26.25 23.42 -12.03
N VAL A 155 -25.97 23.59 -13.32
CA VAL A 155 -26.65 22.89 -14.42
C VAL A 155 -25.85 21.63 -14.79
N VAL A 156 -24.54 21.77 -15.00
CA VAL A 156 -23.61 20.69 -15.29
C VAL A 156 -22.86 20.32 -14.00
N SER A 157 -22.52 19.04 -13.84
CA SER A 157 -21.76 18.61 -12.66
C SER A 157 -20.34 19.22 -12.67
N ASP A 158 -19.81 19.55 -11.49
CA ASP A 158 -18.44 20.09 -11.37
C ASP A 158 -17.40 19.14 -12.00
N ALA A 159 -17.67 17.83 -12.03
CA ALA A 159 -16.80 16.81 -12.61
C ALA A 159 -16.77 16.86 -14.15
N GLU A 160 -17.93 16.98 -14.78
CA GLU A 160 -18.02 17.11 -16.25
C GLU A 160 -17.41 18.43 -16.72
N LEU A 161 -17.71 19.52 -16.02
CA LEU A 161 -17.16 20.84 -16.33
C LEU A 161 -15.63 20.86 -16.19
N ALA A 162 -15.10 20.21 -15.15
CA ALA A 162 -13.67 20.05 -14.95
C ALA A 162 -13.00 19.23 -16.08
N GLY A 163 -13.66 18.16 -16.52
CA GLY A 163 -13.20 17.34 -17.65
C GLY A 163 -13.13 18.13 -18.96
N GLN A 164 -14.17 18.90 -19.28
CA GLN A 164 -14.23 19.74 -20.50
C GLN A 164 -13.15 20.83 -20.51
N LEU A 165 -12.87 21.43 -19.35
CA LEU A 165 -11.92 22.53 -19.21
C LEU A 165 -10.49 22.07 -18.91
N GLY A 166 -10.24 20.78 -18.74
CA GLY A 166 -8.92 20.24 -18.41
C GLY A 166 -8.38 20.72 -17.05
N VAL A 167 -9.28 21.02 -16.10
CA VAL A 167 -8.96 21.53 -14.76
C VAL A 167 -9.35 20.54 -13.67
N SER A 168 -8.93 20.79 -12.43
CA SER A 168 -9.37 19.99 -11.29
C SER A 168 -10.82 20.32 -10.90
N VAL A 169 -11.57 19.33 -10.41
CA VAL A 169 -12.92 19.52 -9.84
C VAL A 169 -12.91 20.56 -8.71
N SER A 170 -11.84 20.57 -7.90
CA SER A 170 -11.64 21.55 -6.83
C SER A 170 -11.53 22.99 -7.33
N TYR A 171 -10.97 23.20 -8.54
CA TYR A 171 -10.91 24.53 -9.16
C TYR A 171 -12.32 25.04 -9.51
N ILE A 172 -13.15 24.21 -10.16
CA ILE A 172 -14.55 24.54 -10.47
C ILE A 172 -15.38 24.78 -9.22
N ARG A 173 -15.24 23.92 -8.20
CA ARG A 173 -15.93 24.11 -6.91
C ARG A 173 -15.61 25.45 -6.27
N ARG A 174 -14.33 25.87 -6.29
CA ARG A 174 -13.90 27.17 -5.78
C ARG A 174 -14.44 28.32 -6.61
N ALA A 175 -14.40 28.20 -7.94
CA ALA A 175 -14.96 29.20 -8.86
C ALA A 175 -16.46 29.42 -8.62
N ARG A 176 -17.25 28.33 -8.53
CA ARG A 176 -18.68 28.38 -8.20
C ARG A 176 -18.94 29.04 -6.85
N THR A 177 -18.18 28.67 -5.81
CA THR A 177 -18.36 29.24 -4.47
C THR A 177 -18.11 30.74 -4.46
N LYS A 178 -17.09 31.21 -5.21
CA LYS A 178 -16.78 32.64 -5.36
C LYS A 178 -17.87 33.38 -6.12
N ALA A 179 -18.39 32.79 -7.20
CA ALA A 179 -19.46 33.38 -8.01
C ALA A 179 -20.78 33.52 -7.21
N ASN A 180 -21.07 32.59 -6.30
CA ASN A 180 -22.27 32.65 -5.44
C ASN A 180 -22.14 33.62 -4.24
N GLN A 181 -20.94 34.16 -3.99
CA GLN A 181 -20.66 35.11 -2.91
C GLN A 181 -20.64 36.57 -3.38
N GLN A 182 -20.75 36.80 -4.69
CA GLN A 182 -20.85 38.12 -5.33
C GLN A 182 -22.30 38.38 -5.75
#